data_AF-A0A7K4ZE22-F1
#
_entry.id   AF-A0A7K4ZE22-F1
#
_cell.length_a   1.000
_cell.length_b   1.000
_cell.length_c   1.000
_cell.angle_alpha   90.00
_cell.angle_beta   90.00
_cell.angle_gamma   90.00
#
_symmetry.space_group_name_H-M   'P 1'
#
loop_
_entity.id
_entity.type
_entity.pdbx_description
1 polymer ?
#
loop_
_entity_poly.entity_id
_entity_poly.type
_entity_poly.pdbx_seq_one_letter_code
_entity_poly.pdbx_strand_id
1 'polypeptide(L)'
;FQSEHQILSSKLECVQNIKDGILEEAKCTETSLVTQFSQNGNGATTQTQSLLKLFQVETESLYAKVDSKDLYVTSMLYEREEMEREVTGGEVTELLWKLCLAHSVSFEAADLFMTLVFELRHLSLEALKVLWQKSSFKCRDNWQPLIDALPSCATEACVVLMKEIIASGELEEDKVEYFFWSFSFISKPTSGMIESLAPLLKAPGASQSCFLGLTALLHRFCSAETSCADVPAVQIVIRTLGKFLGGNCTVQDSEQLNKMQLVLKAIGNAGLAAASLSPVLSLCASLRSNQIEIRLAAIQAFRRIPCSARVSDLLPAGD
;
A
#
# COMPACT_ATOMS: atom_id res chain seq x y z
N PHE A 1 17.27 20.38 12.38
CA PHE A 1 15.87 20.72 12.11
C PHE A 1 15.76 21.18 10.66
N GLN A 2 15.61 20.25 9.72
CA GLN A 2 15.26 20.58 8.34
C GLN A 2 13.79 20.96 8.33
N SER A 3 13.45 22.15 7.83
CA SER A 3 12.07 22.51 7.56
C SER A 3 11.49 21.47 6.60
N GLU A 4 10.33 20.91 6.94
CA GLU A 4 9.53 20.18 5.97
C GLU A 4 9.33 21.08 4.75
N HIS A 5 9.97 20.75 3.63
CA HIS A 5 9.72 21.46 2.39
C HIS A 5 8.28 21.15 2.01
N GLN A 6 7.39 22.13 2.17
CA GLN A 6 6.00 22.01 1.77
C GLN A 6 5.95 21.85 0.25
N ILE A 7 5.67 20.61 -0.16
CA ILE A 7 5.68 20.15 -1.55
C ILE A 7 4.52 20.76 -2.36
N LEU A 8 3.37 20.93 -1.71
CA LEU A 8 2.15 21.50 -2.27
C LEU A 8 1.67 22.64 -1.38
N SER A 9 1.55 23.83 -1.95
CA SER A 9 0.93 24.99 -1.31
C SER A 9 -0.35 25.33 -2.07
N SER A 10 -1.49 25.32 -1.38
CA SER A 10 -2.79 25.67 -1.98
C SER A 10 -3.43 26.82 -1.22
N LYS A 11 -4.07 27.73 -1.96
CA LYS A 11 -4.76 28.91 -1.45
C LYS A 11 -6.08 29.08 -2.17
N LEU A 12 -7.16 29.30 -1.43
CA LEU A 12 -8.48 29.63 -1.95
C LEU A 12 -8.91 31.00 -1.41
N GLU A 13 -9.25 31.92 -2.31
CA GLU A 13 -9.80 33.23 -1.96
C GLU A 13 -11.16 33.40 -2.62
N CYS A 14 -12.20 33.68 -1.83
CA CYS A 14 -13.55 33.92 -2.33
C CYS A 14 -14.05 35.30 -1.87
N VAL A 15 -14.61 36.07 -2.81
CA VAL A 15 -15.29 37.33 -2.55
C VAL A 15 -16.77 37.13 -2.86
N GLN A 16 -17.63 37.35 -1.87
CA GLN A 16 -19.08 37.20 -1.99
C GLN A 16 -19.76 38.55 -1.81
N ASN A 17 -20.69 38.87 -2.70
CA ASN A 17 -21.60 40.00 -2.59
C ASN A 17 -22.99 39.50 -2.22
N ILE A 18 -23.46 39.87 -1.04
CA ILE A 18 -24.74 39.44 -0.48
C ILE A 18 -25.59 40.68 -0.26
N LYS A 19 -26.79 40.69 -0.84
CA LYS A 19 -27.76 41.78 -0.70
C LYS A 19 -29.09 41.20 -0.25
N ASP A 20 -29.68 41.80 0.79
CA ASP A 20 -30.96 41.37 1.35
C ASP A 20 -31.00 39.87 1.72
N GLY A 21 -29.86 39.32 2.15
CA GLY A 21 -29.70 37.89 2.49
C GLY A 21 -29.56 36.95 1.29
N ILE A 22 -29.53 37.48 0.06
CA ILE A 22 -29.40 36.72 -1.19
C ILE A 22 -27.99 36.92 -1.75
N LEU A 23 -27.34 35.82 -2.15
CA LEU A 23 -26.04 35.86 -2.83
C LEU A 23 -26.21 36.38 -4.26
N GLU A 24 -25.81 37.62 -4.52
CA GLU A 24 -25.85 38.24 -5.85
C GLU A 24 -24.68 37.79 -6.71
N GLU A 25 -23.49 37.67 -6.11
CA GLU A 25 -22.27 37.27 -6.83
C GLU A 25 -21.29 36.59 -5.87
N ALA A 26 -20.62 35.53 -6.34
CA ALA A 26 -19.47 34.93 -5.67
C ALA A 26 -18.36 34.72 -6.70
N LYS A 27 -17.18 35.27 -6.41
CA LYS A 27 -15.98 35.08 -7.22
C LYS A 27 -14.91 34.40 -6.36
N CYS A 28 -14.53 33.18 -6.74
CA CYS A 28 -13.49 32.42 -6.07
C CYS A 28 -12.27 32.25 -6.99
N THR A 29 -11.07 32.33 -6.42
CA THR A 29 -9.80 32.00 -7.07
C THR A 29 -9.05 31.03 -6.19
N GLU A 30 -8.83 29.83 -6.72
CA GLU A 30 -7.98 28.80 -6.12
C GLU A 30 -6.63 28.78 -6.83
N THR A 31 -5.55 28.62 -6.09
CA THR A 31 -4.19 28.50 -6.65
C THR A 31 -3.45 27.40 -5.90
N SER A 32 -2.91 26.43 -6.65
CA SER A 32 -2.14 25.30 -6.13
C SER A 32 -0.76 25.26 -6.79
N LEU A 33 0.30 25.40 -5.99
CA LEU A 33 1.70 25.36 -6.41
C LEU A 33 2.37 24.06 -5.94
N VAL A 34 2.90 23.29 -6.90
CA VAL A 34 3.71 22.09 -6.65
C VAL A 34 5.18 22.43 -6.91
N THR A 35 6.03 22.27 -5.91
CA THR A 35 7.46 22.66 -5.96
C THR A 35 8.42 21.48 -6.18
N GLN A 36 7.90 20.27 -6.28
CA GLN A 36 8.67 19.01 -6.24
C GLN A 36 9.66 18.78 -7.40
N PHE A 37 9.61 19.60 -8.45
CA PHE A 37 10.46 19.47 -9.65
C PHE A 37 11.59 20.49 -9.75
N SER A 38 11.83 21.32 -8.73
CA SER A 38 12.81 22.39 -8.81
C SER A 38 14.01 22.23 -7.89
N GLN A 39 15.15 21.83 -8.46
CA GLN A 39 16.43 22.27 -7.91
C GLN A 39 16.69 23.76 -8.25
N ASN A 40 16.05 24.34 -9.29
CA ASN A 40 16.15 25.76 -9.72
C ASN A 40 14.91 26.35 -10.45
N GLY A 41 13.77 25.66 -10.52
CA GLY A 41 12.54 26.10 -11.21
C GLY A 41 11.42 26.65 -10.30
N ASN A 42 10.42 27.33 -10.88
CA ASN A 42 9.28 27.94 -10.17
C ASN A 42 8.12 26.96 -9.85
N GLY A 43 8.35 25.65 -9.92
CA GLY A 43 7.29 24.66 -9.73
C GLY A 43 6.23 24.66 -10.83
N ALA A 44 5.11 23.95 -10.61
CA ALA A 44 3.92 23.97 -11.45
C ALA A 44 2.77 24.62 -10.69
N THR A 45 2.10 25.62 -11.29
CA THR A 45 0.96 26.31 -10.68
C THR A 45 -0.32 26.00 -11.44
N THR A 46 -1.33 25.50 -10.74
CA THR A 46 -2.70 25.41 -11.22
C THR A 46 -3.49 26.57 -10.62
N GLN A 47 -4.28 27.28 -11.43
CA GLN A 47 -5.18 28.31 -10.97
C GLN A 47 -6.59 28.05 -11.49
N THR A 48 -7.56 27.99 -10.58
CA THR A 48 -8.98 27.80 -10.89
C THR A 48 -9.75 29.06 -10.52
N GLN A 49 -10.58 29.57 -11.42
CA GLN A 49 -11.45 30.72 -11.14
C GLN A 49 -12.91 30.31 -11.31
N SER A 50 -13.73 30.62 -10.32
CA SER A 50 -15.17 30.33 -10.34
C SER A 50 -15.94 31.62 -10.13
N LEU A 51 -16.95 31.85 -10.97
CA LEU A 51 -17.87 32.99 -10.87
C LEU A 51 -19.30 32.46 -10.85
N LEU A 52 -20.00 32.71 -9.75
CA LEU A 52 -21.44 32.50 -9.62
C LEU A 52 -22.10 33.88 -9.57
N LYS A 53 -23.10 34.11 -10.41
CA LYS A 53 -23.82 35.40 -10.47
C LYS A 53 -25.32 35.17 -10.58
N LEU A 54 -26.07 35.85 -9.73
CA LEU A 54 -27.52 35.90 -9.80
C LEU A 54 -27.94 36.79 -10.96
N PHE A 55 -28.62 36.21 -11.94
CA PHE A 55 -29.16 36.96 -13.08
C PHE A 55 -30.62 37.37 -12.86
N GLN A 56 -31.44 36.45 -12.36
CA GLN A 56 -32.87 36.65 -12.18
C GLN A 56 -33.39 35.74 -11.06
N VAL A 57 -34.40 36.22 -10.34
CA VAL A 57 -35.19 35.42 -9.39
C VAL A 57 -36.57 35.20 -10.00
N GLU A 58 -36.97 33.95 -10.18
CA GLU A 58 -38.30 33.57 -10.67
C GLU A 58 -39.17 33.07 -9.52
N THR A 59 -40.46 33.42 -9.53
CA THR A 59 -41.38 33.19 -8.41
C THR A 59 -42.00 31.80 -8.41
N GLU A 60 -41.87 31.05 -9.51
CA GLU A 60 -42.50 29.74 -9.67
C GLU A 60 -41.62 28.82 -10.52
N SER A 61 -41.15 27.74 -9.92
CA SER A 61 -40.45 26.66 -10.61
C SER A 61 -41.33 25.42 -10.53
N LEU A 62 -41.87 25.01 -11.68
CA LEU A 62 -42.48 23.70 -11.86
C LEU A 62 -41.35 22.65 -11.86
N TYR A 63 -40.75 22.39 -10.70
CA TYR A 63 -39.80 21.29 -10.58
C TYR A 63 -40.58 19.98 -10.72
N ALA A 64 -40.28 19.22 -11.78
CA ALA A 64 -40.58 17.80 -11.76
C ALA A 64 -39.91 17.21 -10.52
N LYS A 65 -40.66 16.46 -9.70
CA LYS A 65 -40.06 15.68 -8.61
C LYS A 65 -39.03 14.75 -9.26
N VAL A 66 -37.76 15.09 -9.10
CA VAL A 66 -36.65 14.19 -9.46
C VAL A 66 -36.84 12.95 -8.59
N ASP A 67 -36.91 11.76 -9.21
CA ASP A 67 -36.99 10.50 -8.47
C ASP A 67 -35.67 10.34 -7.70
N SER A 68 -35.68 10.67 -6.42
CA SER A 68 -34.50 10.75 -5.56
C SER A 68 -34.09 9.40 -4.99
N LYS A 69 -34.62 8.29 -5.53
CA LYS A 69 -34.33 6.94 -5.02
C LYS A 69 -32.85 6.56 -5.14
N ASP A 70 -32.16 7.12 -6.13
CA ASP A 70 -30.74 6.84 -6.40
C ASP A 70 -29.80 7.95 -5.89
N LEU A 71 -30.32 8.93 -5.15
CA LEU A 71 -29.53 10.02 -4.58
C LEU A 71 -29.23 9.73 -3.10
N TYR A 72 -27.97 9.88 -2.70
CA TYR A 72 -27.56 9.84 -1.31
C TYR A 72 -26.98 11.20 -0.90
N VAL A 73 -27.23 11.62 0.34
CA VAL A 73 -26.77 12.90 0.87
C VAL A 73 -25.52 12.67 1.70
N THR A 74 -24.45 13.39 1.39
CA THR A 74 -23.19 13.35 2.13
C THR A 74 -22.70 14.76 2.46
N SER A 75 -21.41 14.89 2.80
CA SER A 75 -20.80 16.16 3.14
C SER A 75 -20.51 17.01 1.90
N MET A 76 -20.21 18.30 2.09
CA MET A 76 -19.73 19.17 1.00
C MET A 76 -18.25 18.92 0.62
N LEU A 77 -17.58 17.96 1.26
CA LEU A 77 -16.20 17.60 0.88
C LEU A 77 -16.23 16.87 -0.45
N TYR A 78 -15.22 17.11 -1.29
CA TYR A 78 -15.08 16.42 -2.55
C TYR A 78 -15.02 14.92 -2.33
N GLU A 79 -16.00 14.21 -2.88
CA GLU A 79 -16.00 12.76 -2.99
C GLU A 79 -15.49 12.41 -4.39
N ARG A 80 -14.42 11.63 -4.43
CA ARG A 80 -13.91 11.13 -5.71
C ARG A 80 -14.89 10.12 -6.25
N GLU A 81 -15.49 10.40 -7.39
CA GLU A 81 -16.15 9.37 -8.18
C GLU A 81 -15.09 8.34 -8.61
N GLU A 82 -15.20 7.12 -8.09
CA GLU A 82 -14.51 5.97 -8.65
C GLU A 82 -15.28 5.57 -9.89
N MET A 83 -14.92 6.19 -11.03
CA MET A 83 -15.46 5.77 -12.31
C MET A 83 -14.95 4.35 -12.55
N GLU A 84 -15.81 3.35 -12.38
CA GLU A 84 -15.55 1.97 -12.80
C GLU A 84 -15.45 1.97 -14.32
N ARG A 85 -14.26 2.30 -14.83
CA ARG A 85 -13.95 2.06 -16.23
C ARG A 85 -13.83 0.56 -16.39
N GLU A 86 -14.83 -0.06 -17.01
CA GLU A 86 -14.73 -1.45 -17.45
C GLU A 86 -13.67 -1.54 -18.55
N VAL A 87 -12.45 -1.92 -18.16
CA VAL A 87 -11.37 -2.22 -19.10
C VAL A 87 -11.56 -3.65 -19.58
N THR A 88 -11.61 -3.83 -20.89
CA THR A 88 -11.76 -5.18 -21.43
C THR A 88 -10.41 -5.89 -21.43
N GLY A 89 -10.39 -7.19 -21.11
CA GLY A 89 -9.16 -7.99 -21.15
C GLY A 89 -8.47 -8.01 -22.54
N GLY A 90 -9.20 -7.66 -23.61
CA GLY A 90 -8.66 -7.52 -24.96
C GLY A 90 -7.69 -6.35 -25.11
N GLU A 91 -8.02 -5.18 -24.58
CA GLU A 91 -7.18 -3.97 -24.63
C GLU A 91 -5.83 -4.21 -23.93
N VAL A 92 -5.86 -4.85 -22.76
CA VAL A 92 -4.65 -5.19 -21.99
C VAL A 92 -3.80 -6.23 -22.71
N THR A 93 -4.43 -7.18 -23.40
CA THR A 93 -3.71 -8.18 -24.22
C THR A 93 -2.95 -7.52 -25.36
N GLU A 94 -3.54 -6.50 -26.01
CA GLU A 94 -2.87 -5.75 -27.08
C GLU A 94 -1.67 -4.93 -26.55
N LEU A 95 -1.80 -4.30 -25.39
CA LEU A 95 -0.71 -3.58 -24.74
C LEU A 95 0.47 -4.49 -24.42
N LEU A 96 0.20 -5.68 -23.85
CA LEU A 96 1.22 -6.69 -23.60
C LEU A 96 1.93 -7.09 -24.90
N TRP A 97 1.17 -7.34 -25.97
CA TRP A 97 1.74 -7.69 -27.26
C TRP A 97 2.67 -6.60 -27.81
N LYS A 98 2.28 -5.32 -27.72
CA LYS A 98 3.12 -4.19 -28.15
C LYS A 98 4.43 -4.12 -27.36
N LEU A 99 4.36 -4.26 -26.04
CA LEU A 99 5.54 -4.25 -25.17
C LEU A 99 6.52 -5.38 -25.48
N CYS A 100 6.00 -6.53 -25.91
CA CYS A 100 6.83 -7.66 -26.29
C CYS A 100 7.61 -7.48 -27.59
N LEU A 101 7.16 -6.57 -28.46
CA LEU A 101 7.85 -6.22 -29.69
C LEU A 101 8.72 -4.96 -29.53
N ALA A 102 8.48 -4.16 -28.50
CA ALA A 102 9.19 -2.92 -28.24
C ALA A 102 10.65 -3.16 -27.78
N HIS A 103 11.54 -2.24 -28.15
CA HIS A 103 12.90 -2.24 -27.61
C HIS A 103 12.88 -1.71 -26.17
N SER A 104 13.47 -2.43 -25.23
CA SER A 104 13.29 -2.24 -23.77
C SER A 104 13.77 -0.90 -23.20
N VAL A 105 14.38 -0.02 -24.00
CA VAL A 105 15.01 1.24 -23.55
C VAL A 105 14.45 2.48 -24.27
N SER A 106 13.27 2.40 -24.92
CA SER A 106 12.65 3.57 -25.54
C SER A 106 11.64 4.28 -24.62
N PHE A 107 11.43 5.59 -24.84
CA PHE A 107 10.36 6.34 -24.17
C PHE A 107 8.97 5.76 -24.50
N GLU A 108 8.79 5.24 -25.71
CA GLU A 108 7.57 4.56 -26.13
C GLU A 108 7.32 3.28 -25.32
N ALA A 109 8.35 2.46 -25.07
CA ALA A 109 8.22 1.29 -24.22
C ALA A 109 7.87 1.67 -22.78
N ALA A 110 8.44 2.76 -22.25
CA ALA A 110 8.10 3.27 -20.93
C ALA A 110 6.64 3.75 -20.85
N ASP A 111 6.16 4.47 -21.87
CA ASP A 111 4.76 4.93 -21.96
C ASP A 111 3.77 3.76 -22.07
N LEU A 112 4.07 2.77 -22.91
CA LEU A 112 3.30 1.53 -23.03
C LEU A 112 3.26 0.75 -21.70
N PHE A 113 4.39 0.69 -20.99
CA PHE A 113 4.48 0.01 -19.69
C PHE A 113 3.65 0.72 -18.63
N MET A 114 3.74 2.05 -18.56
CA MET A 114 2.92 2.84 -17.65
C MET A 114 1.44 2.67 -17.95
N THR A 115 1.06 2.70 -19.23
CA THR A 115 -0.32 2.46 -19.66
C THR A 115 -0.78 1.06 -19.24
N LEU A 116 0.02 0.02 -19.47
CA LEU A 116 -0.27 -1.34 -19.01
C LEU A 116 -0.54 -1.38 -17.49
N VAL A 117 0.32 -0.76 -16.68
CA VAL A 117 0.13 -0.70 -15.22
C VAL A 117 -1.18 -0.03 -14.83
N PHE A 118 -1.56 1.06 -15.51
CA PHE A 118 -2.85 1.72 -15.25
C PHE A 118 -4.04 0.84 -15.64
N GLU A 119 -3.99 0.18 -16.80
CA GLU A 119 -5.09 -0.69 -17.24
C GLU A 119 -5.24 -1.93 -16.35
N LEU A 120 -4.13 -2.53 -15.88
CA LEU A 120 -4.15 -3.66 -14.93
C LEU A 120 -4.89 -3.33 -13.62
N ARG A 121 -4.87 -2.07 -13.17
CA ARG A 121 -5.55 -1.64 -11.94
C ARG A 121 -7.07 -1.74 -12.03
N HIS A 122 -7.63 -1.75 -13.23
CA HIS A 122 -9.07 -1.79 -13.47
C HIS A 122 -9.58 -3.22 -13.76
N LEU A 123 -8.68 -4.20 -13.89
CA LEU A 123 -9.09 -5.58 -14.14
C LEU A 123 -9.52 -6.30 -12.86
N SER A 124 -10.61 -7.06 -12.96
CA SER A 124 -11.01 -8.01 -11.92
C SER A 124 -9.99 -9.15 -11.79
N LEU A 125 -10.05 -9.87 -10.66
CA LEU A 125 -9.21 -11.04 -10.46
C LEU A 125 -9.46 -12.11 -11.54
N GLU A 126 -10.71 -12.34 -11.94
CA GLU A 126 -11.08 -13.27 -13.00
C GLU A 126 -10.49 -12.83 -14.34
N ALA A 127 -10.56 -11.53 -14.66
CA ALA A 127 -9.97 -10.99 -15.89
C ALA A 127 -8.44 -11.12 -15.89
N LEU A 128 -7.78 -10.87 -14.76
CA LEU A 128 -6.34 -11.05 -14.58
C LEU A 128 -5.91 -12.53 -14.71
N LYS A 129 -6.69 -13.45 -14.14
CA LYS A 129 -6.47 -14.90 -14.30
C LYS A 129 -6.63 -15.31 -15.75
N VAL A 130 -7.69 -14.84 -16.40
CA VAL A 130 -7.92 -15.06 -17.82
C VAL A 130 -6.76 -14.50 -18.63
N LEU A 131 -6.24 -13.31 -18.31
CA LEU A 131 -5.07 -12.71 -18.96
C LEU A 131 -3.84 -13.60 -18.79
N TRP A 132 -3.53 -14.04 -17.56
CA TRP A 132 -2.43 -14.96 -17.23
C TRP A 132 -2.55 -16.31 -17.95
N GLN A 133 -3.77 -16.82 -18.16
CA GLN A 133 -3.99 -18.10 -18.85
C GLN A 133 -4.08 -17.95 -20.38
N LYS A 134 -4.64 -16.84 -20.89
CA LYS A 134 -4.95 -16.58 -22.31
C LYS A 134 -3.82 -15.94 -23.10
N SER A 135 -2.61 -15.77 -22.57
CA SER A 135 -1.50 -15.38 -23.43
C SER A 135 -1.07 -16.57 -24.32
N SER A 136 -1.91 -16.99 -25.26
CA SER A 136 -1.70 -18.18 -26.10
C SER A 136 -0.44 -18.13 -26.99
N PHE A 137 0.33 -17.05 -26.96
CA PHE A 137 1.65 -16.83 -27.56
C PHE A 137 2.52 -16.05 -26.55
N LYS A 138 2.88 -16.64 -25.38
CA LYS A 138 3.89 -16.10 -24.46
C LYS A 138 4.95 -15.40 -25.29
N CYS A 139 5.30 -14.14 -25.02
CA CYS A 139 6.13 -13.35 -25.92
C CYS A 139 7.48 -14.01 -26.22
N ARG A 140 7.49 -14.91 -27.21
CA ARG A 140 8.51 -15.96 -27.35
C ARG A 140 8.87 -16.62 -26.01
N ASP A 141 7.87 -17.15 -25.30
CA ASP A 141 8.00 -17.74 -23.97
C ASP A 141 8.35 -16.78 -22.82
N ASN A 142 8.33 -15.46 -23.06
CA ASN A 142 8.68 -14.47 -22.05
C ASN A 142 7.48 -13.69 -21.48
N TRP A 143 7.14 -13.93 -20.22
CA TRP A 143 6.10 -13.18 -19.49
C TRP A 143 6.59 -11.87 -18.86
N GLN A 144 7.83 -11.48 -19.15
CA GLN A 144 8.52 -10.38 -18.48
C GLN A 144 7.70 -9.09 -18.37
N PRO A 145 6.99 -8.59 -19.42
CA PRO A 145 6.24 -7.35 -19.28
C PRO A 145 5.12 -7.41 -18.25
N LEU A 146 4.37 -8.52 -18.15
CA LEU A 146 3.34 -8.65 -17.11
C LEU A 146 3.97 -8.90 -15.74
N ILE A 147 4.99 -9.75 -15.66
CA ILE A 147 5.71 -10.02 -14.40
C ILE A 147 6.27 -8.72 -13.83
N ASP A 148 6.78 -7.82 -14.67
CA ASP A 148 7.32 -6.53 -14.25
C ASP A 148 6.21 -5.53 -13.89
N ALA A 149 5.07 -5.58 -14.59
CA ALA A 149 3.95 -4.67 -14.36
C ALA A 149 3.12 -5.02 -13.11
N LEU A 150 2.94 -6.30 -12.79
CA LEU A 150 2.11 -6.77 -11.66
C LEU A 150 2.49 -6.13 -10.32
N PRO A 151 3.78 -6.10 -9.92
CA PRO A 151 4.27 -5.35 -8.76
C PRO A 151 3.84 -3.88 -8.68
N SER A 152 3.70 -3.22 -9.84
CA SER A 152 3.34 -1.80 -9.93
C SER A 152 1.83 -1.55 -10.00
N CYS A 153 1.04 -2.61 -10.28
CA CYS A 153 -0.42 -2.55 -10.29
C CYS A 153 -0.94 -2.20 -8.88
N ALA A 154 -0.44 -2.88 -7.84
CA ALA A 154 -0.73 -2.59 -6.43
C ALA A 154 -2.22 -2.59 -6.04
N THR A 155 -3.09 -3.28 -6.78
CA THR A 155 -4.48 -3.57 -6.38
C THR A 155 -4.58 -4.93 -5.70
N GLU A 156 -5.67 -5.15 -4.96
CA GLU A 156 -5.87 -6.42 -4.25
C GLU A 156 -5.93 -7.61 -5.23
N ALA A 157 -6.62 -7.45 -6.36
CA ALA A 157 -6.70 -8.47 -7.41
C ALA A 157 -5.32 -8.82 -7.98
N CYS A 158 -4.45 -7.83 -8.21
CA CYS A 158 -3.07 -8.06 -8.65
C CYS A 158 -2.24 -8.80 -7.60
N VAL A 159 -2.38 -8.44 -6.31
CA VAL A 159 -1.68 -9.13 -5.20
C VAL A 159 -2.14 -10.58 -5.07
N VAL A 160 -3.44 -10.84 -5.18
CA VAL A 160 -3.99 -12.21 -5.14
C VAL A 160 -3.48 -13.03 -6.32
N LEU A 161 -3.44 -12.47 -7.53
CA LEU A 161 -2.85 -13.14 -8.70
C LEU A 161 -1.37 -13.46 -8.48
N MET A 162 -0.57 -12.49 -8.01
CA MET A 162 0.85 -12.73 -7.70
C MET A 162 1.02 -13.87 -6.68
N LYS A 163 0.19 -13.93 -5.65
CA LYS A 163 0.19 -15.02 -4.67
C LYS A 163 -0.14 -16.37 -5.31
N GLU A 164 -1.09 -16.42 -6.25
CA GLU A 164 -1.42 -17.65 -6.97
C GLU A 164 -0.30 -18.11 -7.90
N ILE A 165 0.37 -17.18 -8.58
CA ILE A 165 1.54 -17.48 -9.41
C ILE A 165 2.71 -18.00 -8.56
N ILE A 166 2.96 -17.40 -7.39
CA ILE A 166 3.97 -17.92 -6.45
C ILE A 166 3.63 -19.34 -6.01
N ALA A 167 2.34 -19.61 -5.73
CA ALA A 167 1.88 -20.91 -5.27
C ALA A 167 1.89 -21.98 -6.36
N SER A 168 1.82 -21.62 -7.65
CA SER A 168 1.88 -22.59 -8.74
C SER A 168 3.30 -23.11 -9.01
N GLY A 169 4.34 -22.39 -8.57
CA GLY A 169 5.74 -22.76 -8.80
C GLY A 169 6.19 -22.58 -10.26
N GLU A 170 5.44 -21.81 -11.06
CA GLU A 170 5.74 -21.56 -12.48
C GLU A 170 6.82 -20.50 -12.70
N LEU A 171 7.16 -19.71 -11.68
CA LEU A 171 8.16 -18.64 -11.75
C LEU A 171 9.52 -19.06 -11.20
N GLU A 172 10.57 -18.50 -11.80
CA GLU A 172 11.94 -18.56 -11.29
C GLU A 172 12.06 -17.86 -9.93
N GLU A 173 13.01 -18.33 -9.10
CA GLU A 173 13.18 -17.87 -7.72
C GLU A 173 13.42 -16.36 -7.62
N ASP A 174 14.20 -15.78 -8.54
CA ASP A 174 14.48 -14.33 -8.57
C ASP A 174 13.21 -13.50 -8.81
N LYS A 175 12.28 -13.98 -9.64
CA LYS A 175 10.98 -13.32 -9.90
C LYS A 175 10.06 -13.43 -8.70
N VAL A 176 10.09 -14.57 -8.00
CA VAL A 176 9.35 -14.77 -6.74
C VAL A 176 9.87 -13.81 -5.67
N GLU A 177 11.20 -13.69 -5.53
CA GLU A 177 11.82 -12.73 -4.61
C GLU A 177 11.45 -11.29 -4.96
N TYR A 178 11.43 -10.94 -6.25
CA TYR A 178 10.99 -9.63 -6.73
C TYR A 178 9.55 -9.32 -6.33
N PHE A 179 8.64 -10.29 -6.48
CA PHE A 179 7.24 -10.14 -6.02
C PHE A 179 7.18 -9.87 -4.53
N PHE A 180 7.89 -10.63 -3.71
CA PHE A 180 7.91 -10.43 -2.27
C PHE A 180 8.43 -9.04 -1.87
N TRP A 181 9.52 -8.58 -2.49
CA TRP A 181 10.04 -7.23 -2.22
C TRP A 181 9.04 -6.14 -2.60
N SER A 182 8.34 -6.33 -3.71
CA SER A 182 7.38 -5.36 -4.23
C SER A 182 6.25 -5.03 -3.24
N PHE A 183 5.84 -5.99 -2.39
CA PHE A 183 4.78 -5.78 -1.40
C PHE A 183 5.10 -4.63 -0.42
N SER A 184 6.39 -4.36 -0.17
CA SER A 184 6.81 -3.24 0.69
C SER A 184 6.45 -1.86 0.11
N PHE A 185 6.26 -1.77 -1.20
CA PHE A 185 6.05 -0.54 -1.96
C PHE A 185 4.58 -0.24 -2.27
N ILE A 186 3.65 -1.14 -1.90
CA ILE A 186 2.21 -0.89 -2.03
C ILE A 186 1.82 0.26 -1.10
N SER A 187 1.45 1.42 -1.65
CA SER A 187 1.22 2.65 -0.87
C SER A 187 -0.04 2.61 0.01
N LYS A 188 -1.09 1.91 -0.44
CA LYS A 188 -2.39 1.80 0.24
C LYS A 188 -2.81 0.33 0.37
N PRO A 189 -2.15 -0.43 1.26
CA PRO A 189 -2.50 -1.84 1.48
C PRO A 189 -3.93 -1.97 2.02
N THR A 190 -4.60 -3.08 1.69
CA THR A 190 -5.92 -3.45 2.22
C THR A 190 -5.82 -4.62 3.20
N SER A 191 -6.87 -4.83 3.99
CA SER A 191 -6.97 -6.03 4.85
C SER A 191 -7.00 -7.32 4.03
N GLY A 192 -7.67 -7.32 2.87
CA GLY A 192 -7.75 -8.48 1.97
C GLY A 192 -6.39 -8.87 1.38
N MET A 193 -5.52 -7.90 1.05
CA MET A 193 -4.13 -8.18 0.66
C MET A 193 -3.35 -8.90 1.77
N ILE A 194 -3.48 -8.44 3.01
CA ILE A 194 -2.79 -9.04 4.17
C ILE A 194 -3.29 -10.47 4.40
N GLU A 195 -4.61 -10.65 4.37
CA GLU A 195 -5.26 -11.95 4.55
C GLU A 195 -4.83 -12.96 3.48
N SER A 196 -4.84 -12.54 2.21
CA SER A 196 -4.40 -13.33 1.06
C SER A 196 -2.96 -13.82 1.19
N LEU A 197 -2.06 -12.94 1.64
CA LEU A 197 -0.62 -13.22 1.71
C LEU A 197 -0.20 -13.94 2.99
N ALA A 198 -0.95 -13.81 4.09
CA ALA A 198 -0.57 -14.38 5.40
C ALA A 198 -0.22 -15.88 5.38
N PRO A 199 -0.87 -16.76 4.58
CA PRO A 199 -0.48 -18.17 4.47
C PRO A 199 0.95 -18.38 3.95
N LEU A 200 1.52 -17.45 3.17
CA LEU A 200 2.87 -17.59 2.60
C LEU A 200 3.95 -17.63 3.68
N LEU A 201 3.74 -17.00 4.85
CA LEU A 201 4.67 -17.08 5.98
C LEU A 201 4.83 -18.50 6.54
N LYS A 202 3.84 -19.37 6.31
CA LYS A 202 3.83 -20.77 6.76
C LYS A 202 4.28 -21.74 5.67
N ALA A 203 4.53 -21.26 4.46
CA ALA A 203 4.99 -22.11 3.37
C ALA A 203 6.36 -22.71 3.72
N PRO A 204 6.59 -24.00 3.42
CA PRO A 204 7.92 -24.59 3.50
C PRO A 204 8.91 -23.78 2.66
N GLY A 205 10.07 -23.44 3.22
CA GLY A 205 11.08 -22.64 2.51
C GLY A 205 10.74 -21.16 2.35
N ALA A 206 9.73 -20.62 3.05
CA ALA A 206 9.40 -19.20 2.98
C ALA A 206 10.64 -18.31 3.23
N SER A 207 10.97 -17.52 2.20
CA SER A 207 12.23 -16.79 2.05
C SER A 207 12.31 -15.54 2.93
N GLN A 208 13.49 -14.92 2.99
CA GLN A 208 13.67 -13.67 3.72
C GLN A 208 12.79 -12.54 3.15
N SER A 209 12.70 -12.38 1.84
CA SER A 209 11.88 -11.34 1.21
C SER A 209 10.40 -11.53 1.54
N CYS A 210 9.91 -12.78 1.60
CA CYS A 210 8.53 -13.09 2.00
C CYS A 210 8.20 -12.52 3.39
N PHE A 211 9.04 -12.83 4.39
CA PHE A 211 8.86 -12.33 5.74
C PHE A 211 8.94 -10.79 5.80
N LEU A 212 9.96 -10.21 5.18
CA LEU A 212 10.23 -8.78 5.29
C LEU A 212 9.25 -7.92 4.48
N GLY A 213 8.86 -8.36 3.29
CA GLY A 213 7.93 -7.67 2.41
C GLY A 213 6.51 -7.67 2.97
N LEU A 214 6.04 -8.82 3.47
CA LEU A 214 4.71 -8.93 4.07
C LEU A 214 4.61 -8.15 5.38
N THR A 215 5.64 -8.18 6.23
CA THR A 215 5.64 -7.38 7.46
C THR A 215 5.80 -5.89 7.22
N ALA A 216 6.46 -5.47 6.13
CA ALA A 216 6.47 -4.07 5.70
C ALA A 216 5.09 -3.62 5.19
N LEU A 217 4.40 -4.46 4.41
CA LEU A 217 3.01 -4.24 4.00
C LEU A 217 2.09 -4.06 5.22
N LEU A 218 2.21 -4.98 6.20
CA LEU A 218 1.45 -4.94 7.45
C LEU A 218 1.71 -3.66 8.25
N HIS A 219 2.97 -3.24 8.37
CA HIS A 219 3.32 -1.99 9.04
C HIS A 219 2.65 -0.79 8.38
N ARG A 220 2.69 -0.72 7.05
CA ARG A 220 2.09 0.39 6.30
C ARG A 220 0.57 0.43 6.45
N PHE A 221 -0.09 -0.73 6.44
CA PHE A 221 -1.52 -0.85 6.75
C PHE A 221 -1.83 -0.32 8.16
N CYS A 222 -1.14 -0.83 9.19
CA CYS A 222 -1.35 -0.37 10.56
C CYS A 222 -0.90 1.07 10.84
N SER A 223 -0.12 1.69 9.95
CA SER A 223 0.23 3.11 10.10
C SER A 223 -0.89 4.04 9.63
N ALA A 224 -1.81 3.55 8.80
CA ALA A 224 -2.97 4.28 8.32
C ALA A 224 -4.28 3.87 9.05
N GLU A 225 -4.32 2.66 9.62
CA GLU A 225 -5.51 2.12 10.30
C GLU A 225 -5.48 2.37 11.81
N THR A 226 -6.50 3.07 12.33
CA THR A 226 -6.60 3.42 13.75
C THR A 226 -6.81 2.22 14.66
N SER A 227 -7.59 1.23 14.22
CA SER A 227 -7.95 0.04 15.02
C SER A 227 -7.25 -1.21 14.50
N CYS A 228 -5.97 -1.09 14.11
CA CYS A 228 -5.27 -2.17 13.41
C CYS A 228 -5.19 -3.49 14.20
N ALA A 229 -5.12 -3.41 15.53
CA ALA A 229 -5.05 -4.58 16.41
C ALA A 229 -6.31 -5.46 16.35
N ASP A 230 -7.45 -4.88 15.99
CA ASP A 230 -8.74 -5.57 15.92
C ASP A 230 -9.00 -6.22 14.55
N VAL A 231 -8.18 -5.91 13.54
CA VAL A 231 -8.32 -6.46 12.20
C VAL A 231 -7.92 -7.94 12.18
N PRO A 232 -8.82 -8.88 11.79
CA PRO A 232 -8.54 -10.32 11.82
C PRO A 232 -7.30 -10.72 11.00
N ALA A 233 -7.13 -10.14 9.81
CA ALA A 233 -5.98 -10.39 8.94
C ALA A 233 -4.64 -10.08 9.62
N VAL A 234 -4.56 -8.97 10.35
CA VAL A 234 -3.39 -8.59 11.14
C VAL A 234 -3.13 -9.61 12.25
N GLN A 235 -4.17 -9.99 12.99
CA GLN A 235 -4.05 -10.98 14.06
C GLN A 235 -3.53 -12.34 13.56
N ILE A 236 -3.90 -12.77 12.36
CA ILE A 236 -3.39 -14.01 11.74
C ILE A 236 -1.87 -13.92 11.56
N VAL A 237 -1.36 -12.80 11.03
CA VAL A 237 0.07 -12.60 10.83
C VAL A 237 0.81 -12.54 12.17
N ILE A 238 0.32 -11.74 13.12
CA ILE A 238 0.97 -11.59 14.43
C ILE A 238 0.98 -12.90 15.23
N ARG A 239 -0.11 -13.68 15.22
CA ARG A 239 -0.13 -15.02 15.82
C ARG A 239 0.87 -15.95 15.15
N THR A 240 1.04 -15.85 13.82
CA THR A 240 2.00 -16.66 13.07
C THR A 240 3.43 -16.30 13.47
N LEU A 241 3.77 -15.01 13.55
CA LEU A 241 5.07 -14.55 14.04
C LEU A 241 5.31 -14.96 15.50
N GLY A 242 4.31 -14.84 16.36
CA GLY A 242 4.41 -15.25 17.76
C GLY A 242 4.67 -16.76 17.94
N LYS A 243 4.10 -17.60 17.07
CA LYS A 243 4.39 -19.05 17.07
C LYS A 243 5.85 -19.34 16.75
N PHE A 244 6.47 -18.60 15.82
CA PHE A 244 7.89 -18.76 15.51
C PHE A 244 8.80 -18.41 16.70
N LEU A 245 8.38 -17.50 17.59
CA LEU A 245 9.18 -17.15 18.78
C LEU A 245 9.21 -18.26 19.84
N GLY A 246 8.26 -19.20 19.82
CA GLY A 246 8.19 -20.29 20.81
C GLY A 246 8.06 -19.82 22.27
N GLY A 247 7.71 -18.56 22.51
CA GLY A 247 7.56 -17.94 23.83
C GLY A 247 8.85 -17.35 24.43
N ASN A 248 10.04 -17.87 24.09
CA ASN A 248 11.30 -17.38 24.67
C ASN A 248 12.49 -17.32 23.69
N CYS A 249 12.25 -17.54 22.40
CA CYS A 249 13.25 -17.52 21.33
C CYS A 249 14.39 -18.54 21.48
N THR A 250 14.14 -19.69 22.13
CA THR A 250 15.13 -20.76 22.23
C THR A 250 15.35 -21.43 20.88
N VAL A 251 16.61 -21.66 20.51
CA VAL A 251 17.02 -22.37 19.28
C VAL A 251 18.05 -23.44 19.61
N GLN A 252 18.09 -24.51 18.82
CA GLN A 252 19.00 -25.65 19.03
C GLN A 252 20.18 -25.69 18.05
N ASP A 253 20.02 -25.10 16.86
CA ASP A 253 21.00 -25.17 15.78
C ASP A 253 21.13 -23.82 15.04
N SER A 254 22.09 -23.76 14.11
CA SER A 254 22.39 -22.55 13.33
C SER A 254 21.28 -22.17 12.33
N GLU A 255 20.55 -23.15 11.80
CA GLU A 255 19.44 -22.89 10.89
C GLU A 255 18.27 -22.21 11.62
N GLN A 256 17.90 -22.75 12.79
CA GLN A 256 16.92 -22.16 13.69
C GLN A 256 17.35 -20.78 14.18
N LEU A 257 18.65 -20.56 14.44
CA LEU A 257 19.19 -19.25 14.78
C LEU A 257 18.95 -18.23 13.66
N ASN A 258 19.28 -18.57 12.41
CA ASN A 258 19.06 -17.70 11.26
C ASN A 258 17.57 -17.41 11.05
N LYS A 259 16.72 -18.43 11.18
CA LYS A 259 15.26 -18.27 11.07
C LYS A 259 14.71 -17.39 12.18
N MET A 260 15.16 -17.56 13.42
CA MET A 260 14.75 -16.74 14.56
C MET A 260 15.15 -15.26 14.36
N GLN A 261 16.38 -14.99 13.90
CA GLN A 261 16.82 -13.63 13.58
C GLN A 261 15.96 -12.99 12.49
N LEU A 262 15.61 -13.75 11.44
CA LEU A 262 14.70 -13.27 10.39
C LEU A 262 13.31 -12.94 10.96
N VAL A 263 12.75 -13.80 11.81
CA VAL A 263 11.44 -13.58 12.45
C VAL A 263 11.46 -12.35 13.33
N LEU A 264 12.49 -12.15 14.15
CA LEU A 264 12.65 -10.96 14.99
C LEU A 264 12.77 -9.68 14.14
N LYS A 265 13.49 -9.75 13.01
CA LYS A 265 13.56 -8.65 12.05
C LYS A 265 12.20 -8.36 11.40
N ALA A 266 11.44 -9.39 11.05
CA ALA A 266 10.09 -9.26 10.50
C ALA A 266 9.12 -8.62 11.51
N ILE A 267 9.20 -9.01 12.79
CA ILE A 267 8.44 -8.40 13.88
C ILE A 267 8.81 -6.91 14.03
N GLY A 268 10.10 -6.58 14.01
CA GLY A 268 10.55 -5.19 14.04
C GLY A 268 10.11 -4.38 12.82
N ASN A 269 10.00 -5.02 11.65
CA ASN A 269 9.47 -4.41 10.45
C ASN A 269 7.97 -4.12 10.57
N ALA A 270 7.19 -5.04 11.14
CA ALA A 270 5.75 -4.90 11.37
C ALA A 270 5.39 -3.73 12.32
N GLY A 271 6.31 -3.36 13.22
CA GLY A 271 6.19 -2.18 14.07
C GLY A 271 4.96 -2.25 14.98
N LEU A 272 4.14 -1.19 15.02
CA LEU A 272 2.93 -1.09 15.84
C LEU A 272 2.03 -2.33 15.78
N ALA A 273 1.91 -2.98 14.62
CA ALA A 273 1.13 -4.19 14.43
C ALA A 273 1.53 -5.31 15.41
N ALA A 274 2.82 -5.39 15.75
CA ALA A 274 3.39 -6.43 16.60
C ALA A 274 3.52 -6.03 18.08
N ALA A 275 2.88 -4.94 18.52
CA ALA A 275 2.95 -4.48 19.91
C ALA A 275 2.50 -5.55 20.94
N SER A 276 1.58 -6.44 20.57
CA SER A 276 1.16 -7.54 21.45
C SER A 276 2.27 -8.59 21.70
N LEU A 277 3.33 -8.62 20.89
CA LEU A 277 4.48 -9.51 21.08
C LEU A 277 5.55 -8.92 22.02
N SER A 278 5.41 -7.68 22.49
CA SER A 278 6.39 -7.02 23.36
C SER A 278 6.81 -7.84 24.58
N PRO A 279 5.91 -8.51 25.34
CA PRO A 279 6.32 -9.32 26.49
C PRO A 279 7.27 -10.45 26.11
N VAL A 280 7.03 -11.11 24.97
CA VAL A 280 7.88 -12.19 24.46
C VAL A 280 9.22 -11.63 24.00
N LEU A 281 9.23 -10.49 23.29
CA LEU A 281 10.46 -9.83 22.85
C LEU A 281 11.34 -9.41 24.04
N SER A 282 10.75 -8.88 25.11
CA SER A 282 11.47 -8.54 26.34
C SER A 282 12.10 -9.77 27.00
N LEU A 283 11.38 -10.89 27.00
CA LEU A 283 11.91 -12.15 27.50
C LEU A 283 13.08 -12.65 26.63
N CYS A 284 12.92 -12.62 25.31
CA CYS A 284 13.97 -13.02 24.37
C CYS A 284 15.26 -12.19 24.50
N ALA A 285 15.12 -10.89 24.78
CA ALA A 285 16.25 -9.97 24.99
C ALA A 285 16.99 -10.19 26.32
N SER A 286 16.25 -10.51 27.39
CA SER A 286 16.77 -10.57 28.76
C SER A 286 17.31 -11.96 29.15
N LEU A 287 16.81 -13.04 28.58
CA LEU A 287 17.26 -14.39 28.87
C LEU A 287 18.71 -14.62 28.44
N ARG A 288 19.60 -14.85 29.44
CA ARG A 288 21.03 -15.13 29.21
C ARG A 288 21.29 -16.47 28.52
N SER A 289 20.33 -17.39 28.54
CA SER A 289 20.40 -18.67 27.81
C SER A 289 20.29 -18.50 26.30
N ASN A 290 19.74 -17.37 25.82
CA ASN A 290 19.69 -17.07 24.40
C ASN A 290 21.05 -16.57 23.90
N GLN A 291 21.37 -16.94 22.66
CA GLN A 291 22.57 -16.46 21.96
C GLN A 291 22.53 -14.93 21.84
N ILE A 292 23.71 -14.29 21.80
CA ILE A 292 23.82 -12.82 21.82
C ILE A 292 23.13 -12.20 20.60
N GLU A 293 23.17 -12.86 19.46
CA GLU A 293 22.53 -12.49 18.19
C GLU A 293 21.01 -12.40 18.35
N ILE A 294 20.39 -13.38 19.03
CA ILE A 294 18.94 -13.38 19.30
C ILE A 294 18.59 -12.24 20.23
N ARG A 295 19.37 -12.04 21.30
CA ARG A 295 19.12 -10.98 22.27
C ARG A 295 19.20 -9.60 21.62
N LEU A 296 20.20 -9.37 20.78
CA LEU A 296 20.36 -8.13 20.01
C LEU A 296 19.23 -7.94 18.99
N ALA A 297 18.86 -8.99 18.24
CA ALA A 297 17.76 -8.94 17.29
C ALA A 297 16.42 -8.64 17.98
N ALA A 298 16.18 -9.21 19.17
CA ALA A 298 14.98 -8.93 19.97
C ALA A 298 14.93 -7.47 20.45
N ILE A 299 16.07 -6.90 20.87
CA ILE A 299 16.17 -5.47 21.21
C ILE A 299 15.87 -4.61 19.97
N GLN A 300 16.47 -4.95 18.83
CA GLN A 300 16.25 -4.21 17.57
C GLN A 300 14.80 -4.27 17.08
N ALA A 301 14.07 -5.34 17.40
CA ALA A 301 12.66 -5.50 17.03
C ALA A 301 11.76 -4.43 17.68
N PHE A 302 12.16 -3.83 18.81
CA PHE A 302 11.39 -2.75 19.44
C PHE A 302 11.44 -1.41 18.71
N ARG A 303 12.33 -1.21 17.72
CA ARG A 303 12.57 0.09 17.06
C ARG A 303 11.30 0.81 16.58
N ARG A 304 10.28 0.06 16.14
CA ARG A 304 9.02 0.59 15.59
C ARG A 304 7.79 0.21 16.42
N ILE A 305 7.99 -0.38 17.59
CA ILE A 305 6.92 -0.71 18.53
C ILE A 305 6.85 0.43 19.56
N PRO A 306 5.67 1.01 19.85
CA PRO A 306 5.59 2.05 20.86
C PRO A 306 6.06 1.51 22.21
N CYS A 307 7.06 2.15 22.80
CA CYS A 307 7.43 1.89 24.18
C CYS A 307 6.34 2.50 25.07
N SER A 308 5.44 1.69 25.62
CA SER A 308 4.67 2.12 26.79
C SER A 308 5.67 2.22 27.94
N ALA A 309 6.07 3.45 28.27
CA ALA A 309 7.06 3.67 29.31
C ALA A 309 6.55 3.12 30.66
N ARG A 310 7.01 1.93 31.01
CA ARG A 310 7.45 1.59 32.38
C ARG A 310 8.92 1.23 32.29
N VAL A 311 9.74 2.27 32.15
CA VAL A 311 11.22 2.21 32.13
C VAL A 311 11.79 1.83 33.51
N SER A 312 10.93 1.41 34.46
CA SER A 312 11.30 1.03 35.82
C SER A 312 11.87 -0.40 35.93
N ASP A 313 11.60 -1.28 34.95
CA ASP A 313 11.85 -2.73 35.11
C ASP A 313 12.97 -3.29 34.20
N LEU A 314 13.61 -2.43 33.39
CA LEU A 314 14.62 -2.86 32.39
C LEU A 314 16.08 -2.56 32.80
N LEU A 315 16.31 -1.98 33.97
CA LEU A 315 17.65 -1.85 34.55
C LEU A 315 17.72 -2.72 35.79
N PRO A 316 18.58 -3.76 35.83
CA PRO A 316 18.91 -4.38 37.11
C PRO A 316 19.56 -3.30 37.98
N ALA A 317 18.97 -3.05 39.15
CA ALA A 317 19.63 -2.32 40.22
C ALA A 317 20.96 -3.05 40.48
N GLY A 318 22.07 -2.36 40.20
CA GLY A 318 23.38 -2.84 40.57
C GLY A 318 23.58 -2.63 42.06
N ASP A 319 23.72 -3.73 42.79
CA ASP A 319 24.53 -3.85 44.00
C ASP A 319 25.49 -5.04 43.79
#